data_AF-A0A2C9KJ55-F1
#
_entry.id   AF-A0A2C9KJ55-F1
#
_cell.length_a   1.000
_cell.length_b   1.000
_cell.length_c   1.000
_cell.angle_alpha   90.00
_cell.angle_beta   90.00
_cell.angle_gamma   90.00
#
_symmetry.space_group_name_H-M   'P 1'
#
loop_
_entity.id
_entity.type
_entity.pdbx_description
1 polymer ?
#
loop_
_entity_poly.entity_id
_entity_poly.type
_entity_poly.pdbx_seq_one_letter_code
_entity_poly.pdbx_strand_id
1 'polypeptide(L)'
;MLDSNNLTIYSYQNNSEPTRLVYTVLNLKAGAVAAVRISQKNIIGSDSVPFVTLNEFEAFGECLPGFWGLNCRNVCESACSSSCEAEHLKCNTMCIGYTDPPQCSIECKATQWGPNCLNHCSFSCYNSSCDKLTGLCLSGCLGYQDFPYCTTKCNKAYYGVNCTNSCPSNCLNATCDFIYGKCSDCTPGYTGDYCINPCVATCFGSNHKGTCSTVFSEYL
;
A
#
# COMPACT_ATOMS: atom_id res chain seq x y z
N MET A 1 -7.25 34.38 9.87
CA MET A 1 -8.46 33.80 9.28
C MET A 1 -9.66 34.32 10.02
N LEU A 2 -10.72 34.63 9.29
CA LEU A 2 -11.92 35.32 9.76
C LEU A 2 -13.16 34.46 9.47
N ASP A 3 -14.15 34.51 10.36
CA ASP A 3 -15.49 33.97 10.12
C ASP A 3 -16.36 34.94 9.28
N SER A 4 -17.61 34.56 9.03
CA SER A 4 -18.57 35.39 8.27
C SER A 4 -18.92 36.73 8.93
N ASN A 5 -18.61 36.91 10.23
CA ASN A 5 -18.84 38.14 10.99
C ASN A 5 -17.56 38.99 11.10
N ASN A 6 -16.51 38.68 10.33
CA ASN A 6 -15.19 39.30 10.43
C ASN A 6 -14.51 39.11 11.80
N LEU A 7 -14.89 38.10 12.58
CA LEU A 7 -14.20 37.75 13.83
C LEU A 7 -12.99 36.86 13.54
N THR A 8 -11.90 37.09 14.25
CA THR A 8 -10.68 36.30 14.08
C THR A 8 -10.82 34.93 14.73
N ILE A 9 -10.89 33.88 13.90
CA ILE A 9 -10.98 32.48 14.36
C ILE A 9 -9.60 31.81 14.45
N TYR A 10 -8.61 32.33 13.73
CA TYR A 10 -7.22 31.88 13.82
C TYR A 10 -6.26 32.98 13.40
N SER A 11 -5.15 33.13 14.14
CA SER A 11 -4.07 34.06 13.83
C SER A 11 -2.72 33.36 13.95
N TYR A 12 -1.87 33.52 12.95
CA TYR A 12 -0.48 33.10 12.97
C TYR A 12 0.42 34.33 12.80
N GLN A 13 1.49 34.39 13.57
CA GLN A 13 2.51 35.43 13.47
C GLN A 13 3.87 34.74 13.35
N ASN A 14 4.57 34.96 12.22
CA ASN A 14 5.94 34.48 12.09
C ASN A 14 6.86 35.40 12.91
N ASN A 15 7.49 34.84 13.95
CA ASN A 15 8.45 35.55 14.81
C ASN A 15 9.89 35.06 14.60
N SER A 16 10.14 34.20 13.60
CA SER A 16 11.42 33.53 13.40
C SER A 16 11.99 33.74 12.00
N GLU A 17 13.30 33.95 11.92
CA GLU A 17 14.11 33.80 10.70
C GLU A 17 14.55 32.32 10.57
N PRO A 18 14.46 31.69 9.38
CA PRO A 18 14.04 32.25 8.09
C PRO A 18 12.52 32.16 7.84
N THR A 19 12.04 33.01 6.93
CA THR A 19 10.68 32.94 6.38
C THR A 19 10.44 31.62 5.65
N ARG A 20 9.29 31.00 5.90
CA ARG A 20 8.85 29.81 5.16
C ARG A 20 8.14 30.22 3.87
N LEU A 21 8.31 29.42 2.81
CA LEU A 21 7.59 29.59 1.53
C LEU A 21 6.14 29.07 1.61
N VAL A 22 5.87 28.13 2.51
CA VAL A 22 4.55 27.49 2.69
C VAL A 22 4.15 27.56 4.15
N TYR A 23 2.91 28.00 4.40
CA TYR A 23 2.28 28.02 5.71
C TYR A 23 1.03 27.17 5.69
N THR A 24 1.04 26.06 6.42
CA THR A 24 -0.10 25.15 6.53
C THR A 24 -0.79 25.33 7.88
N VAL A 25 -2.12 25.51 7.85
CA VAL A 25 -2.94 25.58 9.06
C VAL A 25 -3.84 24.35 9.07
N LEU A 26 -3.68 23.51 10.09
CA LEU A 26 -4.46 22.29 10.28
C LEU A 26 -5.44 22.47 11.46
N ASN A 27 -6.56 21.76 11.42
CA ASN A 27 -7.50 21.63 12.55
C ASN A 27 -8.06 22.96 13.08
N LEU A 28 -8.59 23.81 12.19
CA LEU A 28 -9.35 24.99 12.60
C LEU A 28 -10.56 24.56 13.42
N LYS A 29 -10.71 25.11 14.63
CA LYS A 29 -11.89 24.86 15.48
C LYS A 29 -13.16 25.31 14.74
N ALA A 30 -14.24 24.56 14.97
CA ALA A 30 -15.52 24.65 14.24
C ALA A 30 -15.93 26.08 13.82
N GLY A 31 -15.88 26.33 12.52
CA GLY A 31 -16.30 27.57 11.88
C GLY A 31 -15.81 27.63 10.44
N ALA A 32 -16.70 27.99 9.50
CA ALA A 32 -16.32 28.21 8.12
C ALA A 32 -15.38 29.42 8.04
N VAL A 33 -14.22 29.26 7.39
CA VAL A 33 -13.34 30.39 7.07
C VAL A 33 -13.99 31.18 5.95
N ALA A 34 -14.43 32.40 6.24
CA ALA A 34 -15.02 33.28 5.23
C ALA A 34 -13.96 34.15 4.54
N ALA A 35 -12.88 34.50 5.25
CA ALA A 35 -11.80 35.29 4.69
C ALA A 35 -10.45 35.01 5.34
N VAL A 36 -9.38 35.17 4.57
CA VAL A 36 -8.00 35.18 5.08
C VAL A 36 -7.46 36.60 4.96
N ARG A 37 -7.19 37.24 6.10
CA ARG A 37 -6.48 38.52 6.16
C ARG A 37 -5.00 38.25 6.43
N ILE A 38 -4.15 38.74 5.54
CA ILE A 38 -2.70 38.78 5.71
C ILE A 38 -2.33 40.25 5.91
N SER A 39 -1.59 40.51 6.99
CA SER A 39 -1.19 41.87 7.37
C SER A 39 0.21 41.83 7.95
N GLN A 40 1.03 42.80 7.59
CA GLN A 40 2.33 42.97 8.20
C GLN A 40 2.22 43.69 9.54
N LYS A 41 2.98 43.21 10.53
CA LYS A 41 3.05 43.84 11.86
C LYS A 41 4.37 44.57 12.14
N ASN A 42 5.50 44.11 11.58
CA ASN A 42 6.82 44.69 11.83
C ASN A 42 7.53 44.98 10.50
N ILE A 43 8.05 46.19 10.33
CA ILE A 43 8.93 46.59 9.22
C ILE A 43 10.34 46.72 9.80
N ILE A 44 11.26 45.85 9.39
CA ILE A 44 12.67 45.93 9.79
C ILE A 44 13.39 46.65 8.63
N GLY A 45 13.69 47.94 8.82
CA GLY A 45 14.41 48.77 7.83
C GLY A 45 13.57 49.89 7.21
N SER A 46 14.22 51.02 6.92
CA SER A 46 13.58 52.30 6.55
C SER A 46 13.17 52.41 5.06
N ASP A 47 13.63 51.54 4.17
CA ASP A 47 13.69 51.88 2.73
C ASP A 47 13.04 50.88 1.76
N SER A 48 12.16 50.01 2.22
CA SER A 48 11.42 49.13 1.30
C SER A 48 9.99 49.01 1.73
N VAL A 49 9.06 49.47 0.87
CA VAL A 49 7.64 49.15 1.02
C VAL A 49 7.53 47.62 0.95
N PRO A 50 7.20 46.97 2.05
CA PRO A 50 7.14 45.53 2.07
C PRO A 50 5.93 45.07 1.26
N PHE A 51 6.15 44.24 0.24
CA PHE A 51 5.10 43.61 -0.54
C PHE A 51 5.10 42.11 -0.27
N VAL A 52 3.91 41.53 -0.07
CA VAL A 52 3.72 40.09 0.06
C VAL A 52 3.18 39.59 -1.27
N THR A 53 3.92 38.71 -1.93
CA THR A 53 3.44 38.00 -3.12
C THR A 53 2.91 36.64 -2.68
N LEU A 54 1.61 36.44 -2.85
CA LEU A 54 0.97 35.13 -2.68
C LEU A 54 0.95 34.45 -4.04
N ASN A 55 1.68 33.35 -4.18
CA ASN A 55 1.70 32.60 -5.43
C ASN A 55 0.41 31.78 -5.60
N GLU A 56 -0.02 31.14 -4.52
CA GLU A 56 -1.17 30.24 -4.51
C GLU A 56 -1.79 30.21 -3.11
N PHE A 57 -3.11 30.11 -3.05
CA PHE A 57 -3.86 29.90 -1.83
C PHE A 57 -4.86 28.78 -2.06
N GLU A 58 -4.63 27.64 -1.41
CA GLU A 58 -5.54 26.50 -1.45
C GLU A 58 -6.28 26.40 -0.11
N ALA A 59 -7.61 26.39 -0.19
CA ALA A 59 -8.47 26.12 0.94
C ALA A 59 -9.27 24.86 0.65
N PHE A 60 -8.96 23.79 1.38
CA PHE A 60 -9.70 22.53 1.28
C PHE A 60 -10.81 22.51 2.32
N GLY A 61 -12.04 22.25 1.87
CA GLY A 61 -13.19 22.00 2.72
C GLY A 61 -13.93 20.77 2.22
N GLU A 62 -14.15 19.80 3.10
CA GLU A 62 -15.03 18.65 2.80
C GLU A 62 -16.48 19.05 3.08
N CYS A 63 -17.34 18.90 2.08
CA CYS A 63 -18.79 19.07 2.24
C CYS A 63 -19.43 17.79 2.78
N LEU A 64 -20.62 17.92 3.39
CA LEU A 64 -21.45 16.74 3.70
C LEU A 64 -21.81 15.99 2.40
N PRO A 65 -22.01 14.66 2.46
CA PRO A 65 -22.42 13.88 1.29
C PRO A 65 -23.63 14.50 0.58
N GLY A 66 -23.54 14.65 -0.74
CA GLY A 66 -24.58 15.25 -1.56
C GLY A 66 -24.47 16.76 -1.78
N PHE A 67 -23.46 17.42 -1.21
CA PHE A 67 -23.20 18.85 -1.39
C PHE A 67 -21.80 19.12 -1.95
N TRP A 68 -21.65 20.18 -2.74
CA TRP A 68 -20.37 20.59 -3.32
C TRP A 68 -20.25 22.13 -3.43
N GLY A 69 -19.06 22.57 -3.85
CA GLY A 69 -18.69 23.99 -3.98
C GLY A 69 -18.15 24.59 -2.68
N LEU A 70 -17.49 25.75 -2.79
CA LEU A 70 -16.79 26.43 -1.70
C LEU A 70 -17.66 26.72 -0.45
N ASN A 71 -18.98 26.77 -0.60
CA ASN A 71 -19.94 27.02 0.48
C ASN A 71 -20.88 25.84 0.76
N CYS A 72 -20.65 24.67 0.15
CA CYS A 72 -21.50 23.48 0.27
C CYS A 72 -23.00 23.73 0.04
N ARG A 73 -23.36 24.68 -0.82
CA ARG A 73 -24.77 24.98 -1.14
C ARG A 73 -25.25 24.31 -2.42
N ASN A 74 -24.35 23.85 -3.27
CA ASN A 74 -24.73 23.19 -4.49
C ASN A 74 -25.07 21.73 -4.19
N VAL A 75 -26.20 21.25 -4.71
CA VAL A 75 -26.64 19.87 -4.53
C VAL A 75 -26.06 19.02 -5.65
N CYS A 76 -25.62 17.81 -5.34
CA CYS A 76 -25.19 16.84 -6.34
C CYS A 76 -26.36 16.46 -7.28
N GLU A 77 -26.02 16.04 -8.49
CA GLU A 77 -27.01 15.55 -9.46
C GLU A 77 -27.75 14.31 -8.91
N SER A 78 -29.00 14.09 -9.34
CA SER A 78 -29.82 12.98 -8.84
C SER A 78 -29.20 11.60 -9.10
N ALA A 79 -28.36 11.49 -10.15
CA ALA A 79 -27.61 10.28 -10.48
C ALA A 79 -26.50 9.92 -9.46
N CYS A 80 -26.08 10.87 -8.62
CA CYS A 80 -24.99 10.73 -7.65
C CYS A 80 -25.22 11.61 -6.41
N SER A 81 -26.42 11.48 -5.84
CA SER A 81 -26.91 12.30 -4.72
C SER A 81 -26.07 12.24 -3.44
N SER A 82 -25.10 11.32 -3.33
CA SER A 82 -24.21 11.15 -2.18
C SER A 82 -22.74 11.49 -2.47
N SER A 83 -22.31 11.61 -3.73
CA SER A 83 -20.89 11.68 -4.10
C SER A 83 -20.68 12.38 -5.46
N CYS A 84 -20.39 13.69 -5.41
CA CYS A 84 -20.02 14.48 -6.58
C CYS A 84 -18.72 15.27 -6.34
N GLU A 85 -18.00 15.58 -7.43
CA GLU A 85 -16.72 16.28 -7.36
C GLU A 85 -16.89 17.71 -6.81
N ALA A 86 -15.92 18.14 -5.98
CA ALA A 86 -15.99 19.41 -5.25
C ALA A 86 -16.04 20.67 -6.13
N GLU A 87 -15.62 20.60 -7.39
CA GLU A 87 -15.43 21.77 -8.27
C GLU A 87 -16.26 21.78 -9.56
N HIS A 88 -16.72 20.64 -10.07
CA HIS A 88 -17.11 20.54 -11.49
C HIS A 88 -18.51 20.00 -11.81
N LEU A 89 -19.44 19.96 -10.84
CA LEU A 89 -20.82 19.45 -11.02
C LEU A 89 -20.94 17.96 -11.38
N LYS A 90 -19.84 17.25 -11.64
CA LYS A 90 -19.87 15.87 -12.15
C LYS A 90 -19.87 14.87 -11.01
N CYS A 91 -20.63 13.80 -11.20
CA CYS A 91 -20.60 12.63 -10.33
C CYS A 91 -19.17 12.10 -10.19
N ASN A 92 -18.80 11.65 -9.00
CA ASN A 92 -17.48 11.09 -8.77
C ASN A 92 -17.23 9.92 -9.74
N THR A 93 -16.18 10.00 -10.55
CA THR A 93 -15.79 8.93 -11.50
C THR A 93 -14.75 7.98 -10.93
N MET A 94 -14.25 8.27 -9.73
CA MET A 94 -13.17 7.56 -9.07
C MET A 94 -13.60 7.03 -7.71
N CYS A 95 -13.63 5.71 -7.58
CA CYS A 95 -13.88 5.03 -6.33
C CYS A 95 -12.62 4.30 -5.87
N ILE A 96 -12.02 4.70 -4.75
CA ILE A 96 -10.86 3.97 -4.20
C ILE A 96 -11.38 2.77 -3.43
N GLY A 97 -11.05 1.55 -3.88
CA GLY A 97 -11.50 0.30 -3.25
C GLY A 97 -12.89 -0.19 -3.68
N TYR A 98 -13.51 0.44 -4.69
CA TYR A 98 -14.82 0.06 -5.25
C TYR A 98 -14.82 0.19 -6.77
N THR A 99 -15.77 -0.43 -7.48
CA THR A 99 -15.75 -0.56 -8.96
C THR A 99 -16.94 0.08 -9.70
N ASP A 100 -17.95 0.59 -9.00
CA ASP A 100 -19.21 1.10 -9.56
C ASP A 100 -19.40 2.62 -9.38
N PRO A 101 -18.54 3.46 -10.00
CA PRO A 101 -18.82 4.88 -10.07
C PRO A 101 -20.21 5.16 -10.68
N PRO A 102 -20.95 6.15 -10.17
CA PRO A 102 -20.55 7.07 -9.10
C PRO A 102 -20.93 6.64 -7.67
N GLN A 103 -21.53 5.46 -7.52
CA GLN A 103 -22.11 5.03 -6.24
C GLN A 103 -21.04 4.49 -5.28
N CYS A 104 -19.95 3.94 -5.80
CA CYS A 104 -18.86 3.37 -5.00
C CYS A 104 -19.39 2.42 -3.92
N SER A 105 -20.33 1.53 -4.29
CA SER A 105 -21.03 0.63 -3.38
C SER A 105 -20.58 -0.83 -3.51
N ILE A 106 -19.93 -1.19 -4.62
CA ILE A 106 -19.41 -2.52 -4.91
C ILE A 106 -17.92 -2.54 -4.63
N GLU A 107 -17.54 -3.19 -3.53
CA GLU A 107 -16.13 -3.36 -3.14
C GLU A 107 -15.32 -4.08 -4.22
N CYS A 108 -14.02 -3.78 -4.27
CA CYS A 108 -13.09 -4.55 -5.09
C CYS A 108 -13.13 -6.04 -4.74
N LYS A 109 -12.93 -6.87 -5.76
CA LYS A 109 -12.60 -8.28 -5.54
C LYS A 109 -11.31 -8.36 -4.73
N ALA A 110 -11.16 -9.42 -3.93
CA ALA A 110 -9.97 -9.63 -3.08
C ALA A 110 -8.63 -9.60 -3.86
N THR A 111 -8.67 -9.81 -5.18
CA THR A 111 -7.51 -9.80 -6.09
C THR A 111 -7.23 -8.44 -6.74
N GLN A 112 -7.97 -7.40 -6.36
CA GLN A 112 -7.91 -6.06 -6.96
C GLN A 112 -7.88 -4.98 -5.89
N TRP A 113 -7.32 -3.82 -6.22
CA TRP A 113 -7.22 -2.68 -5.31
C TRP A 113 -7.11 -1.35 -6.05
N GLY A 114 -7.15 -0.27 -5.29
CA GLY A 114 -6.92 1.09 -5.77
C GLY A 114 -8.12 1.70 -6.49
N PRO A 115 -7.88 2.75 -7.29
CA PRO A 115 -8.94 3.47 -8.00
C PRO A 115 -9.67 2.54 -8.97
N ASN A 116 -10.99 2.48 -8.85
CA ASN A 116 -11.89 1.69 -9.68
C ASN A 116 -11.49 0.20 -9.79
N CYS A 117 -10.77 -0.33 -8.79
CA CYS A 117 -10.23 -1.69 -8.78
C CYS A 117 -9.35 -2.03 -10.00
N LEU A 118 -8.69 -1.03 -10.58
CA LEU A 118 -7.88 -1.18 -11.78
C LEU A 118 -6.53 -1.85 -11.52
N ASN A 119 -6.06 -1.87 -10.27
CA ASN A 119 -4.83 -2.55 -9.92
C ASN A 119 -5.11 -3.98 -9.45
N HIS A 120 -4.15 -4.87 -9.70
CA HIS A 120 -4.18 -6.25 -9.21
C HIS A 120 -3.27 -6.42 -8.00
N CYS A 121 -3.66 -7.31 -7.09
CA CYS A 121 -2.80 -7.71 -5.98
C CYS A 121 -1.52 -8.38 -6.47
N SER A 122 -0.44 -8.20 -5.71
CA SER A 122 0.83 -8.88 -6.00
C SER A 122 0.66 -10.40 -5.95
N PHE A 123 1.30 -11.12 -6.88
CA PHE A 123 1.34 -12.59 -6.87
C PHE A 123 2.05 -13.15 -5.63
N SER A 124 2.84 -12.31 -4.95
CA SER A 124 3.54 -12.67 -3.71
C SER A 124 2.60 -12.66 -2.50
N CYS A 125 1.43 -12.01 -2.60
CA CYS A 125 0.39 -12.10 -1.59
C CYS A 125 -0.18 -13.52 -1.54
N TYR A 126 -0.33 -14.05 -0.33
CA TYR A 126 -1.00 -15.32 -0.15
C TYR A 126 -2.44 -15.26 -0.69
N ASN A 127 -2.84 -16.27 -1.48
CA ASN A 127 -4.10 -16.32 -2.22
C ASN A 127 -4.36 -15.13 -3.16
N SER A 128 -3.32 -14.39 -3.55
CA SER A 128 -3.45 -13.14 -4.33
C SER A 128 -4.42 -12.14 -3.68
N SER A 129 -4.49 -12.12 -2.34
CA SER A 129 -5.39 -11.27 -1.57
C SER A 129 -4.67 -10.06 -0.99
N CYS A 130 -5.19 -8.86 -1.24
CA CYS A 130 -4.62 -7.62 -0.75
C CYS A 130 -5.69 -6.60 -0.31
N ASP A 131 -5.24 -5.61 0.45
CA ASP A 131 -6.05 -4.51 0.91
C ASP A 131 -6.55 -3.68 -0.27
N LYS A 132 -7.86 -3.47 -0.35
CA LYS A 132 -8.52 -2.79 -1.47
C LYS A 132 -8.09 -1.33 -1.67
N LEU A 133 -7.50 -0.69 -0.65
CA LEU A 133 -7.05 0.70 -0.72
C LEU A 133 -5.56 0.82 -1.04
N THR A 134 -4.73 0.03 -0.35
CA THR A 134 -3.27 0.16 -0.35
C THR A 134 -2.55 -0.87 -1.21
N GLY A 135 -3.21 -1.98 -1.57
CA GLY A 135 -2.60 -3.09 -2.30
C GLY A 135 -1.65 -3.97 -1.47
N LEU A 136 -1.54 -3.71 -0.17
CA LEU A 136 -0.70 -4.51 0.74
C LEU A 136 -1.35 -5.86 1.05
N CYS A 137 -0.55 -6.91 1.18
CA CYS A 137 -1.08 -8.26 1.36
C CYS A 137 -1.77 -8.41 2.74
N LEU A 138 -2.91 -9.09 2.79
CA LEU A 138 -3.71 -9.21 4.01
C LEU A 138 -3.44 -10.48 4.83
N SER A 139 -3.07 -11.57 4.16
CA SER A 139 -3.07 -12.92 4.78
C SER A 139 -1.70 -13.60 4.75
N GLY A 140 -0.64 -12.84 4.53
CA GLY A 140 0.74 -13.33 4.47
C GLY A 140 1.35 -13.24 3.07
N CYS A 141 2.61 -13.62 3.01
CA CYS A 141 3.45 -13.57 1.82
C CYS A 141 3.91 -14.96 1.43
N LEU A 142 3.56 -15.44 0.25
CA LEU A 142 4.00 -16.76 -0.19
C LEU A 142 5.45 -16.70 -0.70
N GLY A 143 6.39 -17.20 0.12
CA GLY A 143 7.82 -17.22 -0.19
C GLY A 143 8.59 -15.94 0.14
N TYR A 144 7.98 -15.02 0.88
CA TYR A 144 8.61 -13.77 1.33
C TYR A 144 8.38 -13.57 2.83
N GLN A 145 9.30 -12.86 3.49
CA GLN A 145 9.34 -12.72 4.96
C GLN A 145 8.89 -11.36 5.48
N ASP A 146 8.81 -10.35 4.62
CA ASP A 146 8.52 -8.95 4.97
C ASP A 146 7.02 -8.61 4.78
N PHE A 147 6.16 -9.35 5.49
CA PHE A 147 4.73 -9.04 5.55
C PHE A 147 4.51 -7.62 6.12
N PRO A 148 3.65 -6.77 5.50
CA PRO A 148 2.70 -7.06 4.41
C PRO A 148 3.16 -6.71 2.99
N TYR A 149 4.43 -6.38 2.78
CA TYR A 149 4.97 -5.91 1.49
C TYR A 149 5.32 -7.07 0.54
N CYS A 150 5.81 -8.18 1.08
CA CYS A 150 6.18 -9.38 0.33
C CYS A 150 7.21 -9.13 -0.79
N THR A 151 8.26 -8.37 -0.48
CA THR A 151 9.33 -8.00 -1.41
C THR A 151 10.66 -8.71 -1.11
N THR A 152 10.82 -9.23 0.11
CA THR A 152 12.03 -9.88 0.60
C THR A 152 11.84 -11.38 0.64
N LYS A 153 12.49 -12.12 -0.26
CA LYS A 153 12.40 -13.59 -0.34
C LYS A 153 12.82 -14.26 0.97
N CYS A 154 12.33 -15.48 1.20
CA CYS A 154 12.79 -16.31 2.30
C CYS A 154 14.30 -16.54 2.26
N ASN A 155 14.91 -16.66 3.44
CA ASN A 155 16.26 -17.19 3.58
C ASN A 155 16.29 -18.64 3.07
N LYS A 156 17.45 -19.09 2.56
CA LYS A 156 17.58 -20.37 1.84
C LYS A 156 17.12 -21.62 2.61
N ALA A 157 17.04 -21.55 3.94
CA ALA A 157 16.62 -22.64 4.82
C ALA A 157 15.12 -22.64 5.14
N TYR A 158 14.34 -21.69 4.60
CA TYR A 158 12.93 -21.51 4.90
C TYR A 158 12.09 -21.34 3.64
N TYR A 159 10.81 -21.71 3.72
CA TYR A 159 9.86 -21.60 2.62
C TYR A 159 8.42 -21.38 3.09
N GLY A 160 7.52 -21.16 2.13
CA GLY A 160 6.08 -21.09 2.36
C GLY A 160 5.60 -19.71 2.79
N VAL A 161 4.40 -19.64 3.37
CA VAL A 161 3.79 -18.37 3.78
C VAL A 161 4.59 -17.79 4.94
N ASN A 162 5.03 -16.54 4.80
CA ASN A 162 5.85 -15.82 5.77
C ASN A 162 7.13 -16.58 6.18
N CYS A 163 7.61 -17.50 5.33
CA CYS A 163 8.79 -18.31 5.58
C CYS A 163 8.74 -19.12 6.90
N THR A 164 7.54 -19.55 7.32
CA THR A 164 7.37 -20.26 8.61
C THR A 164 7.80 -21.72 8.54
N ASN A 165 7.96 -22.29 7.35
CA ASN A 165 8.36 -23.69 7.19
C ASN A 165 9.88 -23.79 6.98
N SER A 166 10.52 -24.72 7.68
CA SER A 166 11.95 -25.03 7.47
C SER A 166 12.11 -26.04 6.35
N CYS A 167 13.12 -25.86 5.50
CA CYS A 167 13.45 -26.82 4.46
C CYS A 167 13.70 -28.22 5.04
N PRO A 168 13.33 -29.30 4.31
CA PRO A 168 13.68 -30.66 4.71
C PRO A 168 15.19 -30.79 5.00
N SER A 169 15.54 -31.42 6.13
CA SER A 169 16.93 -31.58 6.57
C SER A 169 17.80 -32.35 5.58
N ASN A 170 17.16 -33.19 4.77
CA ASN A 170 17.82 -34.05 3.80
C ASN A 170 17.97 -33.38 2.43
N CYS A 171 17.48 -32.14 2.24
CA CYS A 171 17.87 -31.34 1.09
C CYS A 171 19.37 -31.03 1.18
N LEU A 172 20.04 -30.96 0.03
CA LEU A 172 21.43 -30.53 -0.02
C LEU A 172 21.60 -29.13 0.61
N ASN A 173 22.56 -29.00 1.52
CA ASN A 173 22.83 -27.78 2.32
C ASN A 173 21.63 -27.27 3.14
N ALA A 174 20.63 -28.11 3.41
CA ALA A 174 19.35 -27.71 4.00
C ALA A 174 18.68 -26.55 3.24
N THR A 175 18.82 -26.53 1.90
CA THR A 175 18.25 -25.50 1.03
C THR A 175 17.13 -26.03 0.15
N CYS A 176 16.09 -25.22 -0.04
CA CYS A 176 14.92 -25.60 -0.83
C CYS A 176 14.29 -24.39 -1.53
N ASP A 177 13.39 -24.67 -2.49
CA ASP A 177 12.57 -23.65 -3.14
C ASP A 177 11.78 -22.86 -2.09
N PHE A 178 11.88 -21.53 -2.16
CA PHE A 178 11.35 -20.63 -1.15
C PHE A 178 9.81 -20.56 -1.13
N ILE A 179 9.13 -21.04 -2.19
CA ILE A 179 7.67 -21.04 -2.29
C ILE A 179 7.12 -22.38 -1.78
N TYR A 180 7.59 -23.47 -2.36
CA TYR A 180 6.99 -24.80 -2.20
C TYR A 180 7.81 -25.75 -1.32
N GLY A 181 9.05 -25.41 -0.98
CA GLY A 181 9.91 -26.25 -0.15
C GLY A 181 10.57 -27.41 -0.88
N LYS A 182 10.54 -27.40 -2.21
CA LYS A 182 11.14 -28.44 -3.06
C LYS A 182 12.67 -28.38 -3.01
N CYS A 183 13.33 -29.49 -2.73
CA CYS A 183 14.78 -29.57 -2.79
C CYS A 183 15.25 -29.59 -4.24
N SER A 184 16.36 -28.92 -4.56
CA SER A 184 17.01 -29.06 -5.86
C SER A 184 17.80 -30.36 -5.98
N ASP A 185 18.28 -30.88 -4.85
CA ASP A 185 18.97 -32.16 -4.74
C ASP A 185 18.90 -32.70 -3.30
N CYS A 186 19.11 -34.01 -3.15
CA CYS A 186 19.08 -34.67 -1.85
C CYS A 186 20.49 -35.01 -1.34
N THR A 187 20.59 -35.14 -0.01
CA THR A 187 21.74 -35.78 0.61
C THR A 187 21.75 -37.28 0.30
N PRO A 188 22.94 -37.93 0.28
CA PRO A 188 23.04 -39.35 0.00
C PRO A 188 22.13 -40.20 0.91
N GLY A 189 21.40 -41.14 0.31
CA GLY A 189 20.43 -41.98 1.03
C GLY A 189 19.00 -41.45 1.01
N TYR A 190 18.73 -40.31 0.36
CA TYR A 190 17.38 -39.76 0.20
C TYR A 190 17.03 -39.43 -1.26
N THR A 191 15.75 -39.46 -1.59
CA THR A 191 15.20 -39.15 -2.92
C THR A 191 13.82 -38.48 -2.85
N GLY A 192 13.33 -38.04 -4.00
CA GLY A 192 12.06 -37.34 -4.18
C GLY A 192 12.20 -35.82 -4.11
N ASP A 193 11.14 -35.12 -4.52
CA ASP A 193 11.14 -33.65 -4.61
C ASP A 193 11.37 -32.95 -3.24
N TYR A 194 11.13 -33.64 -2.12
CA TYR A 194 11.33 -33.13 -0.76
C TYR A 194 12.40 -33.90 0.04
N CYS A 195 13.10 -34.86 -0.58
CA CYS A 195 14.12 -35.69 0.07
C CYS A 195 13.65 -36.42 1.34
N ILE A 196 12.36 -36.78 1.39
CA ILE A 196 11.74 -37.49 2.52
C ILE A 196 11.79 -39.02 2.36
N ASN A 197 12.06 -39.52 1.15
CA ASN A 197 12.05 -40.94 0.86
C ASN A 197 13.48 -41.51 0.97
N PRO A 198 13.71 -42.55 1.78
CA PRO A 198 15.02 -43.20 1.84
C PRO A 198 15.32 -43.99 0.55
N CYS A 199 16.57 -43.94 0.07
CA CYS A 199 17.10 -44.80 -0.98
C CYS A 199 17.73 -46.06 -0.36
N VAL A 200 17.27 -47.25 -0.76
CA VAL A 200 17.77 -48.55 -0.26
C VAL A 200 19.10 -48.98 -0.92
N ALA A 201 19.50 -48.32 -2.02
CA ALA A 201 20.76 -48.48 -2.74
C ALA A 201 21.30 -47.09 -3.13
N THR A 202 22.60 -46.95 -3.42
CA THR A 202 23.20 -45.67 -3.83
C THR A 202 22.56 -45.17 -5.14
N CYS A 203 21.70 -44.15 -5.03
CA CYS A 203 21.04 -43.51 -6.16
C CYS A 203 22.04 -42.56 -6.87
N PHE A 204 22.33 -42.76 -8.16
CA PHE A 204 23.18 -41.86 -8.96
C PHE A 204 22.33 -40.92 -9.85
N GLY A 205 22.68 -39.63 -9.91
CA GLY A 205 22.03 -38.60 -10.75
C GLY A 205 21.41 -37.44 -9.97
N SER A 206 21.17 -36.29 -10.63
CA SER A 206 20.57 -35.10 -10.01
C SER A 206 19.13 -35.35 -9.57
N ASN A 207 18.77 -34.87 -8.36
CA ASN A 207 17.54 -35.20 -7.61
C ASN A 207 17.42 -36.65 -7.15
N HIS A 208 18.48 -37.47 -7.27
CA HIS A 208 18.43 -38.92 -7.00
C HIS A 208 17.19 -39.60 -7.62
N LYS A 209 16.70 -39.09 -8.76
CA LYS A 209 15.54 -39.61 -9.51
C LYS A 209 15.87 -40.87 -10.32
N GLY A 210 17.10 -41.35 -10.24
CA GLY A 210 17.53 -42.59 -10.86
C GLY A 210 16.86 -43.80 -10.21
N THR A 211 16.63 -44.83 -11.01
CA THR A 211 16.24 -46.15 -10.52
C THR A 211 17.25 -46.64 -9.49
N CYS A 212 16.77 -47.09 -8.33
CA CYS A 212 17.58 -47.87 -7.39
C CYS A 212 18.15 -49.07 -8.15
N SER A 213 19.41 -48.99 -8.58
CA SER A 213 20.07 -50.13 -9.18
C SER A 213 20.37 -51.11 -8.06
N THR A 214 19.68 -52.25 -8.06
CA THR A 214 20.13 -53.43 -7.32
C THR A 214 21.40 -53.92 -7.99
N VAL A 215 22.55 -53.45 -7.52
CA VAL A 215 23.80 -54.20 -7.70
C VAL A 215 24.17 -54.75 -6.33
N PHE A 216 23.46 -55.81 -5.92
CA PHE A 216 24.13 -56.82 -5.14
C PHE A 216 25.09 -57.51 -6.09
N SER A 217 26.38 -57.34 -5.82
CA SER A 217 27.48 -57.97 -6.54
C SER A 217 27.23 -59.48 -6.63
N GLU A 218 27.21 -60.02 -7.83
CA GLU A 218 27.76 -61.36 -8.03
C GLU A 218 29.27 -61.31 -7.68
N TYR A 219 29.77 -62.43 -7.14
CA TYR A 219 31.16 -62.75 -6.77
C TYR A 219 31.72 -62.18 -5.45
N LEU A 220 31.53 -62.93 -4.35
CA LEU A 220 32.48 -63.95 -3.87
C LEU A 220 31.80 -64.92 -2.90
#